data_AF-A0A935D3Y6-F1
#
_entry.id   AF-A0A935D3Y6-F1
#
_cell.length_a   1.000
_cell.length_b   1.000
_cell.length_c   1.000
_cell.angle_alpha   90.00
_cell.angle_beta   90.00
_cell.angle_gamma   90.00
#
_symmetry.space_group_name_H-M   'P 1'
#
loop_
_entity.id
_entity.type
_entity.pdbx_description
1 polymer ?
#
loop_
_entity_poly.entity_id
_entity_poly.type
_entity_poly.pdbx_seq_one_letter_code
_entity_poly.pdbx_strand_id
1 'polypeptide(L)'
;MSERAPPSPRAGHAAHGALGLTEADARALSATASLRERLVGLAEAPLDNDTLLLSSTIGRVLAQAGASPTLAATVLDPVVARWPAAGALRAAAFEAFAATRAEEASREAIAAWRYPRCVVPLEDGAFGVCVSVPTDDPEQLADWADHVAAGLARAGARHVVLSGEAPAARALLDALALVGVPTGPRPLHLRLPWGR
;
A
#
# COMPACT_ATOMS: atom_id res chain seq x y z
N MET A 1 32.02 33.47 -26.55
CA MET A 1 30.72 32.97 -26.04
C MET A 1 30.61 31.52 -26.45
N SER A 2 30.78 30.60 -25.51
CA SER A 2 30.77 29.15 -25.78
C SER A 2 29.46 28.59 -25.27
N GLU A 3 28.54 28.28 -26.19
CA GLU A 3 27.28 27.59 -25.89
C GLU A 3 27.60 26.20 -25.33
N ARG A 4 27.34 25.99 -24.02
CA ARG A 4 27.31 24.66 -23.45
C ARG A 4 26.02 23.99 -23.90
N ALA A 5 26.16 22.99 -24.79
CA ALA A 5 25.07 22.11 -25.17
C ALA A 5 24.44 21.46 -23.92
N PRO A 6 23.10 21.30 -23.87
CA PRO A 6 22.43 20.65 -22.77
C PRO A 6 22.87 19.17 -22.66
N PRO A 7 23.02 18.63 -21.44
CA PRO A 7 23.42 17.24 -21.26
C PRO A 7 22.39 16.30 -21.90
N SER A 8 22.89 15.38 -22.73
CA SER A 8 22.08 14.36 -23.40
C SER A 8 21.33 13.50 -22.36
N PRO A 9 20.04 13.17 -22.56
CA PRO A 9 19.25 12.34 -21.64
C PRO A 9 19.83 10.92 -21.45
N ARG A 10 20.74 10.48 -22.33
CA ARG A 10 21.47 9.21 -22.19
C ARG A 10 22.54 9.22 -21.09
N ALA A 11 23.06 10.39 -20.70
CA ALA A 11 24.05 10.49 -19.62
C ALA A 11 23.45 10.16 -18.25
N GLY A 12 22.15 10.41 -18.05
CA GLY A 12 21.45 10.04 -16.82
C GLY A 12 21.39 8.53 -16.60
N HIS A 13 21.13 7.73 -17.64
CA HIS A 13 20.99 6.27 -17.50
C HIS A 13 22.32 5.58 -17.16
N ALA A 14 23.45 6.08 -17.66
CA ALA A 14 24.77 5.50 -17.37
C ALA A 14 25.22 5.74 -15.90
N ALA A 15 24.82 6.86 -15.28
CA ALA A 15 25.15 7.17 -13.89
C ALA A 15 24.34 6.32 -12.88
N HIS A 16 23.09 5.95 -13.20
CA HIS A 16 22.26 5.09 -12.35
C HIS A 16 22.79 3.66 -12.25
N GLY A 17 23.39 3.14 -13.34
CA GLY A 17 23.98 1.80 -13.37
C GLY A 17 25.19 1.61 -12.44
N ALA A 18 25.94 2.67 -12.14
CA ALA A 18 27.14 2.61 -11.28
C ALA A 18 26.82 2.60 -9.77
N LEU A 19 25.62 3.04 -9.39
CA LEU A 19 25.13 3.06 -7.99
C LEU A 19 24.09 1.96 -7.70
N GLY A 20 23.77 1.12 -8.70
CA GLY A 20 22.71 0.11 -8.58
C GLY A 20 21.31 0.72 -8.38
N LEU A 21 21.11 1.98 -8.81
CA LEU A 21 19.83 2.67 -8.63
C LEU A 21 18.82 2.18 -9.65
N THR A 22 17.62 1.88 -9.17
CA THR A 22 16.48 1.52 -10.04
C THR A 22 15.89 2.77 -10.71
N GLU A 23 15.07 2.59 -11.73
CA GLU A 23 14.28 3.68 -12.31
C GLU A 23 13.31 4.31 -11.27
N ALA A 24 12.80 3.50 -10.35
CA ALA A 24 11.98 4.01 -9.24
C ALA A 24 12.79 4.92 -8.30
N ASP A 25 14.03 4.54 -7.97
CA ASP A 25 14.92 5.37 -7.18
C ASP A 25 15.22 6.71 -7.86
N ALA A 26 15.48 6.70 -9.18
CA ALA A 26 15.70 7.91 -9.96
C ALA A 26 14.51 8.88 -9.89
N ARG A 27 13.29 8.36 -10.06
CA ARG A 27 12.05 9.14 -9.96
C ARG A 27 11.84 9.67 -8.55
N ALA A 28 12.09 8.85 -7.53
CA ALA A 28 11.95 9.24 -6.14
C ALA A 28 12.94 10.35 -5.73
N LEU A 29 14.18 10.27 -6.22
CA LEU A 29 15.19 11.32 -6.05
C LEU A 29 14.73 12.64 -6.69
N SER A 30 14.14 12.58 -7.89
CA SER A 30 13.58 13.76 -8.56
C SER A 30 12.40 14.33 -7.80
N ALA A 31 11.46 13.48 -7.34
CA ALA A 31 10.25 13.89 -6.63
C ALA A 31 10.56 14.57 -5.27
N THR A 32 11.66 14.21 -4.63
CA THR A 32 12.08 14.74 -3.33
C THR A 32 13.12 15.86 -3.43
N ALA A 33 13.53 16.27 -4.64
CA ALA A 33 14.64 17.21 -4.83
C ALA A 33 14.42 18.55 -4.09
N SER A 34 13.26 19.19 -4.26
CA SER A 34 12.94 20.48 -3.62
C SER A 34 12.85 20.39 -2.11
N LEU A 35 12.30 19.29 -1.57
CA LEU A 35 12.19 19.06 -0.13
C LEU A 35 13.58 18.88 0.50
N ARG A 36 14.47 18.15 -0.18
CA ARG A 36 15.85 17.95 0.28
C ARG A 36 16.66 19.23 0.21
N GLU A 37 16.52 20.01 -0.86
CA GLU A 37 17.14 21.34 -0.97
C GLU A 37 16.67 22.27 0.15
N ARG A 38 15.36 22.28 0.44
CA ARG A 38 14.80 23.02 1.57
C ARG A 38 15.41 22.58 2.90
N LEU A 39 15.56 21.28 3.13
CA LEU A 39 16.13 20.74 4.35
C LEU A 39 17.62 21.12 4.51
N VAL A 40 18.40 21.14 3.42
CA VAL A 40 19.78 21.66 3.43
C VAL A 40 19.81 23.14 3.83
N GLY A 41 18.89 23.95 3.32
CA GLY A 41 18.79 25.37 3.66
C GLY A 41 18.42 25.64 5.12
N LEU A 42 17.93 24.63 5.85
CA LEU A 42 17.60 24.71 7.28
C LEU A 42 18.72 24.18 8.19
N ALA A 43 19.80 23.62 7.64
CA ALA A 43 20.85 22.92 8.40
C ALA A 43 21.69 23.81 9.33
N GLU A 44 21.50 25.12 9.29
CA GLU A 44 22.15 26.08 10.20
C GLU A 44 21.28 26.41 11.43
N ALA A 45 19.99 26.04 11.40
CA ALA A 45 19.06 26.27 12.51
C ALA A 45 19.08 25.10 13.52
N PRO A 46 18.61 25.31 14.76
CA PRO A 46 18.31 24.21 15.67
C PRO A 46 17.27 23.25 15.09
N LEU A 47 17.38 21.97 15.43
CA LEU A 47 16.39 20.96 15.04
C LEU A 47 15.04 21.29 15.71
N ASP A 48 13.97 21.19 14.94
CA ASP A 48 12.61 21.47 15.39
C ASP A 48 11.59 20.47 14.80
N ASN A 49 10.32 20.63 15.15
CA ASN A 49 9.26 19.75 14.65
C ASN A 49 9.01 19.90 13.15
N ASP A 50 9.25 21.08 12.58
CA ASP A 50 9.00 21.35 11.17
C ASP A 50 10.03 20.64 10.28
N THR A 51 11.29 20.61 10.71
CA THR A 51 12.37 19.88 10.05
C THR A 51 12.17 18.37 10.14
N LEU A 52 11.67 17.86 11.27
CA LEU A 52 11.27 16.45 11.40
C LEU A 52 10.06 16.12 10.50
N LEU A 53 9.05 16.97 10.45
CA LEU A 53 7.88 16.80 9.58
C LEU A 53 8.27 16.82 8.09
N LEU A 54 9.17 17.72 7.70
CA LEU A 54 9.73 17.76 6.35
C LEU A 54 10.47 16.46 6.02
N SER A 55 11.27 15.96 6.96
CA SER A 55 11.97 14.68 6.81
C SER A 55 11.01 13.50 6.65
N SER A 56 9.99 13.41 7.50
CA SER A 56 8.92 12.40 7.37
C SER A 56 8.21 12.51 6.02
N THR A 57 7.96 13.73 5.54
CA THR A 57 7.33 13.97 4.23
C THR A 57 8.20 13.44 3.09
N ILE A 58 9.51 13.66 3.15
CA ILE A 58 10.46 13.03 2.19
C ILE A 58 10.31 11.52 2.24
N GLY A 59 10.28 10.91 3.43
CA GLY A 59 10.05 9.47 3.62
C GLY A 59 8.79 8.94 2.92
N ARG A 60 7.65 9.61 3.11
CA ARG A 60 6.38 9.23 2.47
C ARG A 60 6.44 9.33 0.94
N VAL A 61 7.01 10.42 0.41
CA VAL A 61 7.15 10.62 -1.04
C VAL A 61 8.05 9.56 -1.66
N LEU A 62 9.13 9.16 -0.98
CA LEU A 62 9.99 8.06 -1.44
C LEU A 62 9.22 6.75 -1.52
N ALA A 63 8.42 6.43 -0.51
CA ALA A 63 7.60 5.21 -0.49
C ALA A 63 6.60 5.20 -1.65
N GLN A 64 5.85 6.29 -1.82
CA GLN A 64 4.86 6.44 -2.90
C GLN A 64 5.48 6.38 -4.30
N ALA A 65 6.73 6.83 -4.45
CA ALA A 65 7.48 6.74 -5.70
C ALA A 65 8.07 5.34 -5.96
N GLY A 66 7.91 4.39 -5.02
CA GLY A 66 8.44 3.04 -5.13
C GLY A 66 9.95 2.95 -4.91
N ALA A 67 10.54 3.90 -4.17
CA ALA A 67 11.97 3.88 -3.86
C ALA A 67 12.38 2.61 -3.10
N SER A 68 13.63 2.21 -3.27
CA SER A 68 14.24 1.13 -2.51
C SER A 68 14.44 1.52 -1.03
N PRO A 69 14.40 0.55 -0.09
CA PRO A 69 14.74 0.81 1.31
C PRO A 69 16.17 1.34 1.50
N THR A 70 17.10 0.90 0.65
CA THR A 70 18.50 1.37 0.67
C THR A 70 18.60 2.85 0.33
N LEU A 71 17.87 3.31 -0.69
CA LEU A 71 17.78 4.74 -0.99
C LEU A 71 17.15 5.48 0.20
N ALA A 72 16.03 5.02 0.72
CA ALA A 72 15.34 5.67 1.84
C ALA A 72 16.25 5.87 3.08
N ALA A 73 17.12 4.89 3.38
CA ALA A 73 18.06 4.97 4.49
C ALA A 73 19.21 5.98 4.28
N THR A 74 19.60 6.24 3.04
CA THR A 74 20.81 7.02 2.69
C THR A 74 20.50 8.38 2.05
N VAL A 75 19.25 8.62 1.65
CA VAL A 75 18.82 9.81 0.89
C VAL A 75 19.14 11.14 1.60
N LEU A 76 19.26 11.13 2.92
CA LEU A 76 19.56 12.30 3.76
C LEU A 76 21.01 12.35 4.24
N ASP A 77 21.88 11.43 3.83
CA ASP A 77 23.29 11.46 4.22
C ASP A 77 24.00 12.78 3.91
N PRO A 78 23.77 13.44 2.76
CA PRO A 78 24.35 14.75 2.49
C PRO A 78 23.88 15.84 3.45
N VAL A 79 22.65 15.74 3.96
CA VAL A 79 22.08 16.68 4.94
C VAL A 79 22.66 16.42 6.31
N VAL A 80 22.70 15.15 6.72
CA VAL A 80 23.16 14.75 8.06
C VAL A 80 24.66 14.98 8.23
N ALA A 81 25.46 14.83 7.17
CA ALA A 81 26.88 15.17 7.20
C ALA A 81 27.14 16.64 7.56
N ARG A 82 26.17 17.53 7.31
CA ARG A 82 26.26 18.97 7.61
C ARG A 82 25.59 19.34 8.93
N TRP A 83 24.87 18.40 9.55
CA TRP A 83 24.04 18.65 10.73
C TRP A 83 24.31 17.57 11.81
N PRO A 84 25.22 17.83 12.76
CA PRO A 84 25.73 16.81 13.70
C PRO A 84 24.69 16.14 14.62
N ALA A 85 23.46 16.66 14.70
CA ALA A 85 22.34 16.10 15.47
C ALA A 85 21.22 15.50 14.59
N ALA A 86 21.43 15.37 13.28
CA ALA A 86 20.41 14.96 12.31
C ALA A 86 20.10 13.45 12.26
N GLY A 87 20.56 12.66 13.23
CA GLY A 87 20.14 11.26 13.35
C GLY A 87 18.61 11.11 13.40
N ALA A 88 17.94 12.05 14.08
CA ALA A 88 16.49 12.12 14.15
C ALA A 88 15.83 12.40 12.78
N LEU A 89 16.48 13.14 11.87
CA LEU A 89 15.96 13.36 10.52
C LEU A 89 15.94 12.05 9.73
N ARG A 90 17.02 11.26 9.77
CA ARG A 90 17.03 9.93 9.12
C ARG A 90 15.95 9.02 9.68
N ALA A 91 15.84 8.95 11.01
CA ALA A 91 14.82 8.14 11.67
C ALA A 91 13.42 8.55 11.22
N ALA A 92 13.09 9.84 11.28
CA ALA A 92 11.79 10.37 10.85
C ALA A 92 11.46 10.04 9.38
N ALA A 93 12.43 10.21 8.47
CA ALA A 93 12.25 9.85 7.06
C ALA A 93 12.05 8.35 6.87
N PHE A 94 12.87 7.52 7.52
CA PHE A 94 12.80 6.08 7.34
C PHE A 94 11.56 5.46 8.00
N GLU A 95 11.16 5.94 9.18
CA GLU A 95 9.92 5.54 9.85
C GLU A 95 8.70 5.88 9.00
N ALA A 96 8.64 7.10 8.44
CA ALA A 96 7.54 7.50 7.57
C ALA A 96 7.52 6.70 6.26
N PHE A 97 8.69 6.37 5.69
CA PHE A 97 8.81 5.48 4.54
C PHE A 97 8.26 4.09 4.87
N ALA A 98 8.71 3.47 5.96
CA ALA A 98 8.29 2.12 6.37
C ALA A 98 6.79 2.06 6.68
N ALA A 99 6.26 3.04 7.42
CA ALA A 99 4.83 3.14 7.71
C ALA A 99 4.00 3.25 6.43
N THR A 100 4.41 4.10 5.49
CA THR A 100 3.69 4.25 4.20
C THR A 100 3.71 2.95 3.39
N ARG A 101 4.85 2.25 3.33
CA ARG A 101 4.94 0.94 2.63
C ARG A 101 4.08 -0.14 3.30
N ALA A 102 3.99 -0.15 4.63
CA ALA A 102 3.14 -1.08 5.36
C ALA A 102 1.65 -0.79 5.11
N GLU A 103 1.25 0.50 5.09
CA GLU A 103 -0.10 0.89 4.74
C GLU A 103 -0.46 0.50 3.30
N GLU A 104 0.43 0.74 2.33
CA GLU A 104 0.22 0.34 0.94
C GLU A 104 0.07 -1.17 0.81
N ALA A 105 0.94 -1.95 1.46
CA ALA A 105 0.86 -3.41 1.46
C ALA A 105 -0.45 -3.91 2.10
N SER A 106 -0.91 -3.29 3.19
CA SER A 106 -2.18 -3.61 3.81
C SER A 106 -3.37 -3.31 2.88
N ARG A 107 -3.38 -2.13 2.25
CA ARG A 107 -4.42 -1.77 1.26
C ARG A 107 -4.44 -2.70 0.07
N GLU A 108 -3.28 -3.09 -0.46
CA GLU A 108 -3.15 -4.06 -1.56
C GLU A 108 -3.65 -5.44 -1.14
N ALA A 109 -3.29 -5.89 0.06
CA ALA A 109 -3.75 -7.15 0.60
C ALA A 109 -5.29 -7.17 0.72
N ILE A 110 -5.89 -6.14 1.32
CA ILE A 110 -7.35 -6.00 1.42
C ILE A 110 -8.00 -5.92 0.03
N ALA A 111 -7.39 -5.21 -0.93
CA ALA A 111 -7.90 -5.11 -2.30
C ALA A 111 -7.95 -6.47 -3.02
N ALA A 112 -7.05 -7.39 -2.70
CA ALA A 112 -7.09 -8.76 -3.22
C ALA A 112 -8.35 -9.54 -2.75
N TRP A 113 -8.92 -9.16 -1.60
CA TRP A 113 -10.13 -9.75 -1.03
C TRP A 113 -11.42 -9.05 -1.44
N ARG A 114 -11.39 -8.06 -2.35
CA ARG A 114 -12.61 -7.41 -2.85
C ARG A 114 -13.34 -8.26 -3.88
N TYR A 115 -14.65 -8.11 -3.96
CA TYR A 115 -15.44 -8.66 -5.06
C TYR A 115 -14.89 -8.21 -6.43
N PRO A 116 -14.81 -9.10 -7.44
CA PRO A 116 -15.23 -10.51 -7.44
C PRO A 116 -14.16 -11.50 -6.99
N ARG A 117 -12.97 -11.06 -6.60
CA ARG A 117 -11.78 -11.93 -6.42
C ARG A 117 -11.90 -12.91 -5.25
N CYS A 118 -12.65 -12.56 -4.21
CA CYS A 118 -12.88 -13.43 -3.04
C CYS A 118 -14.10 -14.38 -3.20
N VAL A 119 -14.74 -14.39 -4.37
CA VAL A 119 -15.99 -15.10 -4.63
C VAL A 119 -15.80 -16.15 -5.71
N VAL A 120 -16.31 -17.35 -5.46
CA VAL A 120 -16.34 -18.46 -6.42
C VAL A 120 -17.82 -18.74 -6.77
N PRO A 121 -18.23 -18.60 -8.04
CA PRO A 121 -19.57 -19.01 -8.45
C PRO A 121 -19.71 -20.53 -8.33
N LEU A 122 -20.87 -20.96 -7.87
CA LEU A 122 -21.27 -22.36 -7.75
C LEU A 122 -22.50 -22.61 -8.63
N GLU A 123 -23.01 -23.84 -8.64
CA GLU A 123 -24.23 -24.20 -9.37
C GLU A 123 -25.47 -23.53 -8.77
N ASP A 124 -26.55 -23.45 -9.56
CA ASP A 124 -27.87 -22.95 -9.15
C ASP A 124 -27.92 -21.53 -8.56
N GLY A 125 -26.96 -20.68 -8.91
CA GLY A 125 -26.87 -19.31 -8.41
C GLY A 125 -26.38 -19.22 -6.97
N ALA A 126 -25.73 -20.28 -6.47
CA ALA A 126 -25.00 -20.26 -5.22
C ALA A 126 -23.59 -19.68 -5.41
N PHE A 127 -23.04 -19.08 -4.36
CA PHE A 127 -21.68 -18.52 -4.37
C PHE A 127 -20.93 -18.95 -3.11
N GLY A 128 -19.68 -19.36 -3.27
CA GLY A 128 -18.74 -19.59 -2.18
C GLY A 128 -17.91 -18.33 -1.94
N VAL A 129 -17.77 -17.92 -0.69
CA VAL A 129 -16.93 -16.76 -0.31
C VAL A 129 -15.90 -17.20 0.72
N CYS A 130 -14.63 -16.93 0.41
CA CYS A 130 -13.55 -17.08 1.37
C CYS A 130 -13.39 -15.78 2.16
N VAL A 131 -13.42 -15.90 3.48
CA VAL A 131 -13.54 -14.80 4.44
C VAL A 131 -12.30 -14.75 5.34
N SER A 132 -11.14 -14.43 4.76
CA SER A 132 -9.88 -14.28 5.49
C SER A 132 -9.17 -12.98 5.11
N VAL A 133 -9.92 -11.88 5.19
CA VAL A 133 -9.40 -10.52 4.99
C VAL A 133 -8.38 -10.23 6.10
N PRO A 134 -7.16 -9.77 5.79
CA PRO A 134 -6.10 -9.57 6.78
C PRO A 134 -6.27 -8.23 7.52
N THR A 135 -7.39 -8.06 8.24
CA THR A 135 -7.65 -6.89 9.07
C THR A 135 -8.55 -7.25 10.25
N ASP A 136 -8.24 -6.71 11.42
CA ASP A 136 -9.07 -6.80 12.63
C ASP A 136 -9.89 -5.52 12.86
N ASP A 137 -9.74 -4.52 11.98
CA ASP A 137 -10.45 -3.24 12.09
C ASP A 137 -11.93 -3.42 11.72
N PRO A 138 -12.87 -3.19 12.65
CA PRO A 138 -14.29 -3.43 12.42
C PRO A 138 -14.88 -2.52 11.33
N GLU A 139 -14.38 -1.30 11.15
CA GLU A 139 -14.86 -0.39 10.10
C GLU A 139 -14.42 -0.89 8.72
N GLN A 140 -13.16 -1.33 8.60
CA GLN A 140 -12.66 -1.91 7.35
C GLN A 140 -13.35 -3.24 7.01
N LEU A 141 -13.68 -4.07 8.01
CA LEU A 141 -14.44 -5.29 7.82
C LEU A 141 -15.87 -5.01 7.35
N ALA A 142 -16.54 -3.99 7.90
CA ALA A 142 -17.87 -3.58 7.47
C ALA A 142 -17.86 -3.08 6.02
N ASP A 143 -16.95 -2.16 5.68
CA ASP A 143 -16.81 -1.63 4.31
C ASP A 143 -16.53 -2.74 3.28
N TRP A 144 -15.67 -3.70 3.64
CA TRP A 144 -15.38 -4.86 2.80
C TRP A 144 -16.63 -5.73 2.62
N ALA A 145 -17.32 -6.06 3.71
CA ALA A 145 -18.51 -6.90 3.72
C ALA A 145 -19.63 -6.30 2.85
N ASP A 146 -19.89 -5.00 2.99
CA ASP A 146 -20.86 -4.27 2.18
C ASP A 146 -20.53 -4.33 0.68
N HIS A 147 -19.24 -4.16 0.34
CA HIS A 147 -18.80 -4.25 -1.05
C HIS A 147 -19.03 -5.65 -1.64
N VAL A 148 -18.74 -6.70 -0.87
CA VAL A 148 -18.95 -8.09 -1.29
C VAL A 148 -20.44 -8.42 -1.40
N ALA A 149 -21.25 -8.03 -0.41
CA ALA A 149 -22.69 -8.24 -0.40
C ALA A 149 -23.38 -7.52 -1.58
N ALA A 150 -23.01 -6.27 -1.85
CA ALA A 150 -23.50 -5.52 -3.00
C ALA A 150 -23.07 -6.14 -4.35
N GLY A 151 -21.86 -6.71 -4.41
CA GLY A 151 -21.39 -7.48 -5.56
C GLY A 151 -22.23 -8.73 -5.81
N LEU A 152 -22.47 -9.52 -4.77
CA LEU A 152 -23.27 -10.75 -4.81
C LEU A 152 -24.74 -10.48 -5.16
N ALA A 153 -25.34 -9.46 -4.56
CA ALA A 153 -26.71 -9.04 -4.87
C ALA A 153 -26.86 -8.65 -6.36
N ARG A 154 -25.91 -7.86 -6.90
CA ARG A 154 -25.88 -7.50 -8.32
C ARG A 154 -25.68 -8.71 -9.24
N ALA A 155 -24.95 -9.72 -8.77
CA ALA A 155 -24.77 -10.98 -9.50
C ALA A 155 -25.98 -11.93 -9.41
N GLY A 156 -27.04 -11.57 -8.66
CA GLY A 156 -28.23 -12.40 -8.49
C GLY A 156 -28.01 -13.62 -7.60
N ALA A 157 -27.12 -13.51 -6.61
CA ALA A 157 -26.84 -14.58 -5.66
C ALA A 157 -28.14 -15.05 -4.95
N ARG A 158 -28.46 -16.32 -5.12
CA ARG A 158 -29.61 -16.97 -4.45
C ARG A 158 -29.24 -17.56 -3.12
N HIS A 159 -27.96 -17.90 -2.95
CA HIS A 159 -27.45 -18.53 -1.75
C HIS A 159 -25.94 -18.27 -1.62
N VAL A 160 -25.46 -18.10 -0.39
CA VAL A 160 -24.03 -17.90 -0.11
C VAL A 160 -23.53 -18.89 0.95
N VAL A 161 -22.39 -19.51 0.64
CA VAL A 161 -21.63 -20.37 1.55
C VAL A 161 -20.37 -19.65 1.98
N LEU A 162 -20.19 -19.46 3.28
CA LEU A 162 -19.06 -18.75 3.85
C LEU A 162 -18.04 -19.73 4.44
N SER A 163 -16.75 -19.41 4.29
CA SER A 163 -15.67 -20.10 4.99
C SER A 163 -14.57 -19.10 5.35
N GLY A 164 -14.18 -19.05 6.61
CA GLY A 164 -13.14 -18.13 7.08
C GLY A 164 -13.26 -17.79 8.55
N GLU A 165 -12.65 -16.68 8.93
CA GLU A 165 -12.51 -16.23 10.32
C GLU A 165 -13.81 -15.59 10.86
N ALA A 166 -14.05 -15.76 12.17
CA ALA A 166 -15.33 -15.40 12.79
C ALA A 166 -15.69 -13.89 12.68
N PRO A 167 -14.77 -12.92 12.91
CA PRO A 167 -15.11 -11.50 12.82
C PRO A 167 -15.52 -11.08 11.40
N ALA A 168 -14.73 -11.48 10.40
CA ALA A 168 -15.01 -11.17 9.01
C ALA A 168 -16.27 -11.91 8.50
N ALA A 169 -16.48 -13.17 8.92
CA ALA A 169 -17.68 -13.92 8.58
C ALA A 169 -18.93 -13.26 9.16
N ARG A 170 -18.85 -12.74 10.39
CA ARG A 170 -19.95 -12.01 11.04
C ARG A 170 -20.30 -10.73 10.30
N ALA A 171 -19.31 -9.90 9.97
CA ALA A 171 -19.53 -8.68 9.20
C ALA A 171 -20.24 -8.97 7.87
N LEU A 172 -19.78 -10.01 7.14
CA LEU A 172 -20.39 -10.40 5.87
C LEU A 172 -21.80 -10.98 6.04
N LEU A 173 -22.07 -11.75 7.10
CA LEU A 173 -23.43 -12.22 7.39
C LEU A 173 -24.40 -11.05 7.61
N ASP A 174 -23.98 -10.04 8.36
CA ASP A 174 -24.81 -8.87 8.66
C ASP A 174 -25.08 -8.05 7.39
N ALA A 175 -24.06 -7.85 6.54
CA ALA A 175 -24.21 -7.18 5.24
C ALA A 175 -25.10 -7.98 4.26
N LEU A 176 -24.96 -9.31 4.20
CA LEU A 176 -25.80 -10.18 3.36
C LEU A 176 -27.27 -10.15 3.79
N ALA A 177 -27.52 -10.11 5.10
CA ALA A 177 -28.87 -9.98 5.64
C ALA A 177 -29.53 -8.66 5.20
N LEU A 178 -28.77 -7.57 5.16
CA LEU A 178 -29.27 -6.26 4.72
C LEU A 178 -29.70 -6.25 3.24
N VAL A 179 -28.97 -6.95 2.37
CA VAL A 179 -29.29 -7.07 0.94
C VAL A 179 -30.22 -8.25 0.60
N GLY A 180 -30.70 -8.99 1.61
CA GLY A 180 -31.65 -10.10 1.44
C GLY A 180 -31.06 -11.35 0.79
N VAL A 181 -29.74 -11.54 0.85
CA VAL A 181 -29.09 -12.74 0.29
C VAL A 181 -28.94 -13.78 1.40
N PRO A 182 -29.62 -14.95 1.30
CA PRO A 182 -29.61 -15.92 2.39
C PRO A 182 -28.28 -16.68 2.44
N THR A 183 -27.82 -16.95 3.66
CA THR A 183 -26.67 -17.82 3.94
C THR A 183 -27.13 -19.16 4.47
N GLY A 184 -26.38 -20.23 4.20
CA GLY A 184 -26.69 -21.54 4.77
C GLY A 184 -25.50 -22.46 4.88
N PRO A 185 -25.70 -23.65 5.47
CA PRO A 185 -24.66 -24.63 5.63
C PRO A 185 -24.16 -25.07 4.25
N ARG A 186 -22.86 -25.36 4.14
CA ARG A 186 -22.24 -25.90 2.92
C ARG A 186 -23.08 -27.08 2.41
N PRO A 187 -23.71 -26.96 1.22
CA PRO A 187 -24.43 -28.08 0.64
C PRO A 187 -23.50 -29.27 0.48
N LEU A 188 -23.86 -30.42 1.08
CA LEU A 188 -23.04 -31.65 1.11
C LEU A 188 -22.68 -32.19 -0.29
N HIS A 189 -23.39 -31.73 -1.33
CA HIS A 189 -23.21 -32.14 -2.72
C HIS A 189 -22.29 -31.21 -3.52
N LEU A 190 -21.84 -30.07 -2.98
CA LEU A 190 -20.92 -29.19 -3.68
C LEU A 190 -19.50 -29.78 -3.67
N ARG A 191 -19.20 -30.50 -4.75
CA ARG A 191 -17.83 -30.84 -5.12
C ARG A 191 -17.12 -29.57 -5.55
N LEU A 192 -16.20 -29.10 -4.72
CA LEU A 192 -15.25 -28.09 -5.18
C LEU A 192 -14.41 -28.74 -6.29
N PRO A 193 -14.09 -28.02 -7.38
CA PRO A 193 -13.38 -28.58 -8.53
C PRO A 193 -11.98 -29.12 -8.20
N TRP A 194 -11.46 -28.80 -7.02
CA TRP A 194 -10.13 -29.21 -6.52
C TRP A 194 -10.17 -30.40 -5.53
N GLY A 195 -11.33 -30.97 -5.23
CA GLY A 195 -11.47 -32.11 -4.32
C GLY A 195 -11.45 -33.47 -5.03
N ARG A 196 -10.27 -34.10 -5.14
CA ARG A 196 -10.10 -35.55 -5.27
C ARG A 196 -9.03 -36.02 -4.29
#